data_AF-A0A1Q3DG32-F1
#
_entry.id   AF-A0A1Q3DG32-F1
#
_cell.length_a   1.000
_cell.length_b   1.000
_cell.length_c   1.000
_cell.angle_alpha   90.00
_cell.angle_beta   90.00
_cell.angle_gamma   90.00
#
_symmetry.space_group_name_H-M   'P 1'
#
loop_
_entity.id
_entity.type
_entity.pdbx_description
1 polymer ?
#
loop_
_entity_poly.entity_id
_entity_poly.type
_entity_poly.pdbx_seq_one_letter_code
_entity_poly.pdbx_strand_id
1 'polypeptide(L)'
;MHENEDIKTVFTRFTNITNALQALDKTYTNSKMVRKILRCLPKVWMPKVTTIEEAKDLNILGLEDLLGSLMTHELSIKNNDDDEEKKKRKSVLLIIFELHSTFI
;
A
#
# COMPACT_ATOMS: atom_id res chain seq x y z
N MET A 1 -1.47 -2.22 -9.31
CA MET A 1 -1.21 -0.82 -8.93
C MET A 1 0.02 -0.38 -9.70
N HIS A 2 -0.05 0.76 -10.38
CA HIS A 2 1.12 1.30 -11.08
C HIS A 2 2.12 1.89 -10.08
N GLU A 3 3.38 2.03 -10.49
CA GLU A 3 4.38 2.74 -9.67
C GLU A 3 3.90 4.18 -9.42
N ASN A 4 3.98 4.62 -8.16
CA ASN A 4 3.55 5.94 -7.67
C ASN A 4 2.04 6.23 -7.72
N GLU A 5 1.22 5.24 -8.06
CA GLU A 5 -0.22 5.35 -7.94
C GLU A 5 -0.64 5.22 -6.47
N ASP A 6 -1.56 6.05 -5.98
CA ASP A 6 -2.08 5.95 -4.61
C ASP A 6 -3.29 5.00 -4.50
N ILE A 7 -3.54 4.51 -3.29
CA ILE A 7 -4.64 3.58 -2.98
C ILE A 7 -6.01 4.15 -3.35
N LYS A 8 -6.25 5.45 -3.15
CA LYS A 8 -7.54 6.07 -3.48
C LYS A 8 -7.77 6.04 -4.97
N THR A 9 -6.75 6.34 -5.78
CA THR A 9 -6.82 6.26 -7.25
C THR A 9 -7.07 4.83 -7.73
N VAL A 10 -6.39 3.83 -7.17
CA VAL A 10 -6.66 2.39 -7.47
C VAL A 10 -8.11 2.05 -7.17
N PHE A 11 -8.62 2.47 -6.02
CA PHE A 11 -9.97 2.17 -5.57
C PHE A 11 -11.03 2.83 -6.46
N THR A 12 -10.85 4.10 -6.84
CA THR A 12 -11.74 4.79 -7.79
C THR A 12 -11.82 4.06 -9.12
N ARG A 13 -10.68 3.64 -9.70
CA ARG A 13 -10.69 2.86 -10.94
C ARG A 13 -11.40 1.52 -10.76
N PHE A 14 -11.16 0.84 -9.64
CA PHE A 14 -11.82 -0.42 -9.34
C PHE A 14 -13.34 -0.25 -9.28
N THR A 15 -13.85 0.76 -8.56
CA THR A 15 -15.27 1.08 -8.47
C THR A 15 -15.88 1.42 -9.83
N ASN A 16 -15.18 2.20 -10.67
CA ASN A 16 -15.64 2.52 -12.01
C ASN A 16 -15.81 1.25 -12.87
N ILE A 17 -14.87 0.32 -12.77
CA ILE A 17 -14.94 -0.98 -13.49
C ILE A 17 -16.11 -1.81 -12.96
N THR A 18 -16.30 -1.91 -11.64
CA THR A 18 -17.40 -2.71 -11.08
C THR A 18 -18.76 -2.12 -11.39
N ASN A 19 -18.88 -0.79 -11.42
CA ASN A 19 -20.11 -0.11 -11.81
C ASN A 19 -20.44 -0.34 -13.28
N ALA A 20 -19.44 -0.25 -14.17
CA ALA A 20 -19.61 -0.57 -15.59
C ALA A 20 -20.01 -2.04 -15.80
N LEU A 21 -19.43 -2.96 -15.04
CA LEU A 21 -19.80 -4.39 -15.08
C LEU A 21 -21.22 -4.63 -14.56
N GLN A 22 -21.62 -3.92 -13.50
CA GLN A 22 -22.97 -3.99 -12.96
C GLN A 22 -24.02 -3.50 -13.97
N ALA A 23 -23.71 -2.45 -14.73
CA ALA A 23 -24.56 -1.98 -15.84
C ALA A 23 -24.70 -3.01 -16.99
N LEU A 24 -23.83 -4.03 -17.02
CA LEU A 24 -23.89 -5.17 -17.94
C LEU A 24 -24.41 -6.45 -17.24
N ASP A 25 -25.15 -6.30 -16.13
CA ASP A 25 -25.69 -7.38 -15.29
C ASP A 25 -24.62 -8.33 -14.69
N LYS A 26 -23.36 -7.91 -14.66
CA LYS A 26 -22.27 -8.66 -14.02
C LYS A 26 -21.99 -8.10 -12.63
N THR A 27 -22.64 -8.67 -11.63
CA THR A 27 -22.46 -8.27 -10.24
C THR A 27 -21.25 -8.96 -9.59
N TYR A 28 -20.58 -8.23 -8.70
CA TYR A 28 -19.49 -8.74 -7.88
C TYR A 28 -19.88 -8.58 -6.42
N THR A 29 -19.69 -9.64 -5.63
CA THR A 29 -19.91 -9.56 -4.18
C THR A 29 -18.77 -8.78 -3.54
N ASN A 30 -19.04 -8.09 -2.43
CA ASN A 30 -18.01 -7.35 -1.66
C ASN A 30 -16.79 -8.22 -1.38
N SER A 31 -17.00 -9.46 -0.95
CA SER A 31 -15.91 -10.40 -0.70
C SER A 31 -15.04 -10.69 -1.93
N LYS A 32 -15.65 -10.81 -3.12
CA LYS A 32 -14.91 -10.98 -4.37
C LYS A 32 -14.12 -9.72 -4.73
N MET A 33 -14.67 -8.55 -4.44
CA MET A 33 -14.00 -7.26 -4.64
C MET A 33 -12.79 -7.11 -3.70
N VAL A 34 -12.97 -7.34 -2.40
CA VAL A 34 -11.91 -7.31 -1.37
C VAL A 34 -10.71 -8.17 -1.79
N ARG A 35 -10.95 -9.44 -2.14
CA ARG A 35 -9.89 -10.36 -2.58
C ARG A 35 -9.19 -9.92 -3.86
N LYS A 36 -9.91 -9.29 -4.80
CA LYS A 36 -9.30 -8.74 -6.02
C LYS A 36 -8.41 -7.55 -5.70
N ILE A 37 -8.85 -6.64 -4.84
CA ILE A 37 -8.06 -5.46 -4.44
C ILE A 37 -6.75 -5.91 -3.78
N LEU A 38 -6.82 -6.80 -2.78
CA LEU A 38 -5.62 -7.32 -2.09
C LEU A 38 -4.61 -7.95 -3.07
N ARG A 39 -5.10 -8.73 -4.05
CA ARG A 39 -4.26 -9.36 -5.09
C ARG A 39 -3.61 -8.37 -6.07
N CYS A 40 -4.15 -7.16 -6.19
CA CYS A 40 -3.64 -6.14 -7.11
C CYS A 40 -2.61 -5.19 -6.47
N LEU A 41 -2.33 -5.37 -5.17
CA LEU A 41 -1.35 -4.58 -4.44
C LEU A 41 0.09 -5.00 -4.78
N PRO A 42 1.06 -4.07 -4.80
CA PRO A 42 2.47 -4.37 -5.01
C PRO A 42 3.06 -5.24 -3.88
N LYS A 43 4.18 -5.91 -4.17
CA LYS A 43 4.84 -6.83 -3.21
C LYS A 43 5.18 -6.19 -1.85
N VAL A 44 5.47 -4.89 -1.81
CA VAL A 44 5.77 -4.16 -0.56
C VAL A 44 4.60 -4.17 0.42
N TRP A 45 3.38 -4.41 -0.06
CA TRP A 45 2.16 -4.50 0.77
C TRP A 45 1.93 -5.90 1.35
N MET A 46 2.71 -6.92 0.96
CA MET A 46 2.49 -8.30 1.38
C MET A 46 2.38 -8.48 2.89
N PRO A 47 3.23 -7.84 3.75
CA PRO A 47 3.07 -7.95 5.20
C PRO A 47 1.68 -7.49 5.66
N LYS A 48 1.19 -6.37 5.11
CA LYS A 48 -0.14 -5.83 5.42
C LYS A 48 -1.26 -6.73 4.93
N VAL A 49 -1.12 -7.30 3.73
CA VAL A 49 -2.07 -8.27 3.17
C VAL A 49 -2.18 -9.48 4.09
N THR A 50 -1.06 -10.09 4.47
CA THR A 50 -1.03 -11.25 5.37
C THR A 50 -1.70 -10.93 6.71
N THR A 51 -1.40 -9.79 7.33
CA THR A 51 -2.07 -9.38 8.58
C THR A 51 -3.58 -9.23 8.41
N ILE A 52 -4.07 -8.70 7.29
CA ILE A 52 -5.51 -8.60 7.03
C ILE A 52 -6.14 -9.98 6.87
N GLU A 53 -5.49 -10.88 6.12
CA GLU A 53 -5.96 -12.24 5.86
C GLU A 53 -6.01 -13.10 7.14
N GLU A 54 -5.06 -12.89 8.07
CA GLU A 54 -5.02 -13.60 9.35
C GLU A 54 -5.99 -13.01 10.39
N ALA A 55 -6.17 -11.68 10.40
CA ALA A 55 -6.93 -11.00 11.46
C ALA A 55 -8.42 -10.80 11.13
N LYS A 56 -8.81 -10.86 9.85
CA LYS A 56 -10.18 -10.51 9.41
C LYS A 56 -10.78 -11.57 8.49
N ASP A 57 -12.09 -11.79 8.61
CA ASP A 57 -12.83 -12.59 7.64
C ASP A 57 -13.17 -11.76 6.38
N LEU A 58 -12.52 -12.11 5.26
CA LEU A 58 -12.70 -11.46 3.97
C LEU A 58 -14.08 -11.66 3.34
N ASN A 59 -14.92 -12.54 3.89
CA ASN A 59 -16.30 -12.74 3.42
C ASN A 59 -17.24 -11.62 3.91
N ILE A 60 -16.95 -11.07 5.09
CA ILE A 60 -17.76 -10.03 5.73
C ILE A 60 -17.07 -8.66 5.79
N LEU A 61 -15.77 -8.59 5.48
CA LEU A 61 -15.01 -7.34 5.48
C LEU A 61 -15.63 -6.30 4.52
N GLY A 62 -15.99 -5.14 5.08
CA GLY A 62 -16.47 -3.99 4.33
C GLY A 62 -15.39 -3.41 3.42
N LEU A 63 -15.81 -2.93 2.24
CA LEU A 63 -14.91 -2.29 1.28
C LEU A 63 -14.33 -0.97 1.81
N GLU A 64 -15.14 -0.20 2.53
CA GLU A 64 -14.70 1.04 3.19
C GLU A 64 -13.70 0.76 4.32
N ASP A 65 -13.94 -0.27 5.12
CA ASP A 65 -13.00 -0.70 6.18
C ASP A 65 -11.66 -1.14 5.60
N LEU A 66 -11.69 -1.87 4.48
CA LEU A 66 -10.48 -2.25 3.75
C LEU A 66 -9.75 -0.99 3.26
N LEU A 67 -10.47 -0.08 2.59
CA LEU A 67 -9.91 1.16 2.07
C LEU A 67 -9.24 1.99 3.17
N GLY A 68 -9.93 2.19 4.29
CA GLY A 68 -9.38 2.90 5.45
C GLY A 68 -8.09 2.27 5.95
N SER A 69 -8.07 0.94 6.12
CA SER A 69 -6.88 0.23 6.58
C SER A 69 -5.69 0.35 5.62
N LEU A 70 -5.95 0.34 4.31
CA LEU A 70 -4.92 0.50 3.28
C LEU A 70 -4.40 1.93 3.22
N MET A 71 -5.27 2.95 3.30
CA MET A 71 -4.86 4.36 3.30
C MET A 71 -4.01 4.70 4.53
N THR A 72 -4.37 4.21 5.72
CA THR A 72 -3.53 4.39 6.92
C THR A 72 -2.14 3.76 6.75
N HIS A 73 -2.07 2.58 6.12
CA HIS A 73 -0.79 1.93 5.87
C HIS A 73 0.03 2.65 4.81
N GLU A 74 -0.60 3.19 3.77
CA GLU A 74 0.08 4.01 2.75
C GLU A 74 0.82 5.20 3.38
N LEU A 75 0.14 5.91 4.30
CA LEU A 75 0.74 7.02 5.04
C LEU A 75 1.93 6.56 5.90
N SER A 76 1.81 5.39 6.54
CA SER A 76 2.90 4.82 7.33
C SER A 76 4.11 4.41 6.48
N ILE A 77 3.91 3.87 5.27
CA ILE A 77 5.01 3.50 4.36
C ILE A 77 5.75 4.76 3.91
N LYS A 78 5.03 5.81 3.48
CA LYS A 78 5.64 7.07 3.04
C LYS A 78 6.51 7.71 4.13
N ASN A 79 6.05 7.68 5.39
CA ASN A 79 6.84 8.18 6.52
C ASN A 79 8.11 7.36 6.77
N ASN A 80 8.06 6.03 6.60
CA ASN A 80 9.22 5.15 6.79
C ASN A 80 10.26 5.31 5.68
N ASP A 81 9.84 5.52 4.43
CA ASP A 81 10.76 5.77 3.30
C ASP A 81 11.56 7.07 3.53
N ASP A 82 10.90 8.13 3.99
CA ASP A 82 11.55 9.40 4.36
C ASP A 82 12.58 9.22 5.49
N ASP A 83 12.28 8.38 6.47
CA ASP A 83 13.15 8.10 7.60
C ASP A 83 14.33 7.20 7.22
N GLU A 84 14.14 6.20 6.36
CA GLU A 84 15.22 5.41 5.78
C GLU A 84 16.17 6.28 4.93
N GLU A 85 15.63 7.18 4.11
CA GLU A 85 16.44 8.06 3.28
C GLU A 85 17.28 9.01 4.15
N LYS A 86 16.68 9.60 5.19
CA LYS A 86 17.41 10.41 6.19
C LYS A 86 18.49 9.60 6.90
N LYS A 87 18.23 8.33 7.24
CA LYS A 87 19.21 7.47 7.91
C LYS A 87 20.37 7.13 6.99
N LYS A 88 20.12 6.84 5.71
CA LYS A 88 21.16 6.64 4.69
C LYS A 88 22.00 7.91 4.51
N ARG A 89 21.37 9.08 4.37
CA ARG A 89 22.07 10.37 4.27
C ARG A 89 22.96 10.64 5.49
N LYS A 90 22.48 10.40 6.71
CA LYS A 90 23.28 10.54 7.94
C LYS A 90 24.47 9.57 7.97
N SER A 91 24.27 8.31 7.56
CA SER A 91 25.35 7.32 7.49
C SER A 91 26.42 7.71 6.48
N VAL A 92 26.04 8.21 5.30
CA VAL A 92 26.98 8.72 4.29
C VAL A 92 27.75 9.93 4.82
N LEU A 93 27.06 10.86 5.49
CA LEU A 93 27.69 12.05 6.08
C LEU A 93 28.73 11.68 7.15
N LEU A 94 28.43 10.67 7.98
CA LEU A 94 29.34 10.18 9.01
C LEU A 94 30.62 9.58 8.39
N ILE A 95 30.48 8.77 7.35
CA ILE A 95 31.61 8.19 6.60
C ILE A 95 32.49 9.29 6.00
N ILE A 96 31.88 10.32 5.40
CA ILE A 96 32.62 11.46 4.82
C ILE A 96 33.41 12.20 5.92
N PHE A 97 32.81 12.39 7.09
CA PHE A 97 33.46 13.07 8.22
C PHE A 97 34.63 12.27 8.79
N GLU A 98 34.47 10.95 8.94
CA GLU A 98 35.53 10.04 9.38
C GLU A 98 36.71 10.01 8.41
N LEU A 99 36.44 9.92 7.10
CA LEU A 99 37.48 9.98 6.08
C LEU A 99 38.22 11.31 6.14
N HIS A 100 37.51 12.44 6.15
CA HIS A 100 38.13 13.77 6.20
C HIS A 100 39.02 13.97 7.46
N SER A 101 38.60 13.44 8.61
CA SER A 101 39.40 13.49 9.85
C SER A 101 40.62 12.58 9.85
N THR A 102 40.68 11.59 8.95
CA THR A 102 41.84 10.67 8.83
C THR A 102 42.93 11.24 7.91
N PHE A 103 42.58 12.20 7.05
CA PHE A 103 43.47 12.82 6.06
C PHE A 103 43.98 14.23 6.45
N ILE A 104 43.69 14.71 7.68
CA ILE A 104 44.21 15.96 8.28
C ILE A 104 45.03 15.59 9.52
#